data_AF-A0A1D6GDW7-F1
#
_entry.id   AF-A0A1D6GDW7-F1
#
_cell.length_a   1.000
_cell.length_b   1.000
_cell.length_c   1.000
_cell.angle_alpha   90.00
_cell.angle_beta   90.00
_cell.angle_gamma   90.00
#
_symmetry.space_group_name_H-M   'P 1'
#
loop_
_entity.id
_entity.type
_entity.pdbx_description
1 polymer ?
#
loop_
_entity_poly.entity_id
_entity_poly.type
_entity_poly.pdbx_seq_one_letter_code
_entity_poly.pdbx_strand_id
1 'polypeptide(L)'
;MGHAPANGKRSPPPPPLGRCHFWLPNKRRHCANSPLPSSQYCGNHLPESAPGAGRRVPCPVDPSHTVLEENLEAHVGKCPLKKQVAALTAQPYYSKGINSGTPEAGCGVTSAEKRAAVYRLTEEEFRLLLGKIRSVHAAVAAPIRESNLITAACDKWMSGQVDRKMPYQERHVAQQASIVGNMEAFGLLQKASHEVVDGENAAVSAQAVVEFGAGRGYLTQVLVDCYGIRNVFLVERRSYKLKVSNSK
;
A
#
# COMPACT_ATOMS: atom_id res chain seq x y z
N MET A 1 -7.60 -17.11 -30.43
CA MET A 1 -8.98 -16.62 -30.25
C MET A 1 -9.04 -15.83 -28.97
N GLY A 2 -9.33 -14.52 -29.08
CA GLY A 2 -9.24 -13.59 -27.96
C GLY A 2 -10.37 -13.80 -26.96
N HIS A 3 -10.02 -13.93 -25.67
CA HIS A 3 -11.00 -13.81 -24.59
C HIS A 3 -11.40 -12.34 -24.46
N ALA A 4 -12.66 -12.05 -24.79
CA ALA A 4 -13.30 -10.78 -24.50
C ALA A 4 -13.41 -10.57 -22.98
N PRO A 5 -13.21 -9.35 -22.46
CA PRO A 5 -13.49 -9.06 -21.07
C PRO A 5 -15.01 -9.04 -20.85
N ALA A 6 -15.52 -9.98 -20.07
CA ALA A 6 -16.91 -10.02 -19.64
C ALA A 6 -17.20 -8.87 -18.66
N ASN A 7 -17.42 -7.67 -19.18
CA ASN A 7 -17.89 -6.51 -18.42
C ASN A 7 -19.42 -6.52 -18.34
N GLY A 8 -19.99 -7.62 -17.83
CA GLY A 8 -21.41 -7.73 -17.57
C GLY A 8 -21.75 -7.01 -16.27
N LYS A 9 -22.42 -5.85 -16.36
CA LYS A 9 -23.06 -5.19 -15.21
C LYS A 9 -24.17 -6.13 -14.69
N ARG A 10 -23.83 -7.04 -13.79
CA ARG A 10 -24.83 -7.82 -13.04
C ARG A 10 -25.66 -6.82 -12.23
N SER A 11 -26.98 -6.86 -12.40
CA SER A 11 -27.92 -6.12 -11.57
C SER A 11 -27.69 -6.46 -10.09
N PRO A 12 -27.70 -5.47 -9.19
CA PRO A 12 -27.56 -5.75 -7.76
C PRO A 12 -28.71 -6.64 -7.28
N PRO A 13 -28.47 -7.55 -6.31
CA PRO A 13 -29.53 -8.33 -5.67
C PRO A 13 -30.58 -7.42 -5.02
N PRO A 14 -31.79 -7.92 -4.71
CA PRO A 14 -32.78 -7.10 -4.01
C PRO A 14 -32.26 -6.65 -2.63
N PRO A 15 -32.61 -5.44 -2.18
CA PRO A 15 -32.19 -4.91 -0.90
C PRO A 15 -32.83 -5.69 0.26
N PRO A 16 -32.08 -5.98 1.34
CA PRO A 16 -32.65 -6.59 2.54
C PRO A 16 -33.69 -5.68 3.21
N LEU A 17 -34.71 -6.27 3.85
CA LEU A 17 -35.71 -5.54 4.63
C LEU A 17 -35.06 -4.63 5.69
N GLY A 18 -35.58 -3.41 5.83
CA GLY A 18 -35.09 -2.43 6.82
C GLY A 18 -33.73 -1.81 6.51
N ARG A 19 -33.22 -1.95 5.28
CA ARG A 19 -31.95 -1.33 4.85
C ARG A 19 -32.14 -0.38 3.69
N CYS A 20 -31.25 0.59 3.60
CA CYS A 20 -31.21 1.52 2.47
C CYS A 20 -30.92 0.79 1.15
N HIS A 21 -31.73 1.07 0.13
CA HIS A 21 -31.68 0.41 -1.17
C HIS A 21 -30.44 0.77 -2.01
N PHE A 22 -29.61 1.72 -1.58
CA PHE A 22 -28.42 2.14 -2.32
C PHE A 22 -27.35 1.05 -2.39
N TRP A 23 -26.89 0.71 -3.60
CA TRP A 23 -25.85 -0.28 -3.85
C TRP A 23 -24.44 0.31 -3.77
N LEU A 24 -23.56 -0.30 -2.98
CA LEU A 24 -22.15 0.08 -2.87
C LEU A 24 -21.30 -0.83 -3.77
N PRO A 25 -20.96 -0.43 -5.01
CA PRO A 25 -20.31 -1.31 -5.99
C PRO A 25 -18.96 -1.85 -5.50
N ASN A 26 -18.16 -1.01 -4.84
CA ASN A 26 -16.85 -1.39 -4.29
C ASN A 26 -16.95 -2.42 -3.16
N LYS A 27 -18.07 -2.42 -2.42
CA LYS A 27 -18.31 -3.33 -1.28
C LYS A 27 -19.22 -4.51 -1.64
N ARG A 28 -19.76 -4.53 -2.87
CA ARG A 28 -20.71 -5.53 -3.38
C ARG A 28 -21.85 -5.83 -2.40
N ARG A 29 -22.45 -4.77 -1.82
CA ARG A 29 -23.58 -4.87 -0.88
C ARG A 29 -24.44 -3.61 -0.87
N HIS A 30 -25.66 -3.71 -0.36
CA HIS A 30 -26.46 -2.53 -0.04
C HIS A 30 -25.91 -1.77 1.17
N CYS A 31 -26.26 -0.48 1.25
CA CYS A 31 -26.00 0.35 2.40
C CYS A 31 -26.54 -0.31 3.67
N ALA A 32 -25.77 -0.24 4.76
CA ALA A 32 -26.16 -0.85 6.03
C ALA A 32 -27.08 0.06 6.88
N ASN A 33 -27.23 1.32 6.49
CA ASN A 33 -28.03 2.28 7.24
C ASN A 33 -29.52 1.99 7.03
N SER A 34 -30.30 2.27 8.05
CA SER A 34 -31.75 2.21 7.97
C SER A 34 -32.30 3.27 7.00
N PRO A 35 -33.35 2.94 6.22
CA PRO A 35 -34.06 3.90 5.40
C PRO A 35 -34.76 4.95 6.28
N LEU A 36 -35.04 6.12 5.70
CA LEU A 36 -35.90 7.12 6.34
C LEU A 36 -37.35 6.63 6.36
N PRO A 37 -38.21 7.07 7.29
CA PRO A 37 -39.62 6.65 7.34
C PRO A 37 -40.37 6.92 6.02
N SER A 38 -40.00 7.97 5.30
CA SER A 38 -40.63 8.42 4.05
C SER A 38 -39.88 7.98 2.78
N SER A 39 -38.83 7.15 2.88
CA SER A 39 -37.99 6.81 1.72
C SER A 39 -37.37 5.42 1.83
N GLN A 40 -37.13 4.76 0.70
CA GLN A 40 -36.37 3.51 0.64
C GLN A 40 -34.85 3.71 0.86
N TYR A 41 -34.41 4.96 1.02
CA TYR A 41 -33.01 5.34 1.18
C TYR A 41 -32.76 5.97 2.55
N CYS A 42 -31.53 5.83 3.05
CA CYS A 42 -31.09 6.55 4.25
C CYS A 42 -30.81 8.02 3.90
N GLY A 43 -30.70 8.90 4.90
CA GLY A 43 -30.38 10.31 4.68
C GLY A 43 -29.05 10.59 3.95
N ASN A 44 -28.16 9.59 3.83
CA ASN A 44 -26.92 9.72 3.04
C ASN A 44 -27.08 9.37 1.55
N HIS A 45 -28.13 8.64 1.19
CA HIS A 45 -28.36 8.18 -0.18
C HIS A 45 -29.77 8.55 -0.68
N LEU A 46 -30.41 9.52 -0.02
CA LEU A 46 -31.68 10.08 -0.48
C LEU A 46 -31.42 10.79 -1.82
N PRO A 47 -32.17 10.47 -2.90
CA PRO A 47 -32.02 11.14 -4.18
C PRO A 47 -32.27 12.65 -4.06
N GLU A 48 -31.51 13.48 -4.78
CA GLU A 48 -31.64 14.95 -4.74
C GLU A 48 -33.04 15.46 -5.12
N SER A 49 -33.78 14.69 -5.91
CA SER A 49 -35.15 14.98 -6.32
C SER A 49 -36.23 14.59 -5.29
N ALA A 50 -35.85 13.99 -4.15
CA ALA A 50 -36.81 13.61 -3.12
C ALA A 50 -37.15 14.78 -2.17
N PRO A 51 -38.39 14.89 -1.69
CA PRO A 51 -38.77 15.91 -0.72
C PRO A 51 -37.98 15.72 0.59
N GLY A 52 -37.33 16.79 1.06
CA GLY A 52 -36.43 16.74 2.21
C GLY A 52 -34.98 16.31 1.90
N ALA A 53 -34.63 16.13 0.62
CA ALA A 53 -33.24 15.96 0.22
C ALA A 53 -32.51 17.31 0.22
N GLY A 54 -31.71 17.56 1.26
CA GLY A 54 -30.82 18.70 1.30
C GLY A 54 -29.69 18.58 0.26
N ARG A 55 -29.23 19.73 -0.27
CA ARG A 55 -28.10 19.79 -1.21
C ARG A 55 -26.86 19.16 -0.57
N ARG A 56 -26.22 18.20 -1.24
CA ARG A 56 -24.98 17.59 -0.77
C ARG A 56 -23.80 18.20 -1.51
N VAL A 57 -22.73 18.48 -0.77
CA VAL A 57 -21.48 19.01 -1.31
C VAL A 57 -20.32 18.08 -0.90
N PRO A 58 -19.26 17.95 -1.73
CA PRO A 58 -18.04 17.27 -1.32
C PRO A 58 -17.46 17.90 -0.06
N CYS A 59 -16.95 17.10 0.87
CA CYS A 59 -16.25 17.63 2.03
C CYS A 59 -14.97 18.37 1.57
N PRO A 60 -14.72 19.61 2.03
CA PRO A 60 -13.56 20.40 1.63
C PRO A 60 -12.25 19.85 2.20
N VAL A 61 -12.32 19.04 3.26
CA VAL A 61 -11.15 18.35 3.84
C VAL A 61 -10.89 17.02 3.13
N ASP A 62 -11.93 16.27 2.79
CA ASP A 62 -11.85 14.95 2.18
C ASP A 62 -12.87 14.80 1.03
N PRO A 63 -12.46 15.07 -0.22
CA PRO A 63 -13.35 14.97 -1.38
C PRO A 63 -13.88 13.56 -1.66
N SER A 64 -13.43 12.52 -0.94
CA SER A 64 -13.90 11.15 -1.13
C SER A 64 -15.31 10.90 -0.57
N HIS A 65 -15.89 11.86 0.16
CA HIS A 65 -17.25 11.76 0.67
C HIS A 65 -18.01 13.10 0.58
N THR A 66 -19.34 13.02 0.69
CA THR A 66 -20.25 14.17 0.60
C THR A 66 -21.05 14.36 1.89
N VAL A 67 -21.36 15.62 2.19
CA VAL A 67 -22.08 16.05 3.38
C VAL A 67 -23.23 16.95 2.98
N LEU A 68 -24.29 17.03 3.79
CA LEU A 68 -25.33 18.02 3.58
C LEU A 68 -24.72 19.41 3.76
N GLU A 69 -25.02 20.32 2.84
CA GLU A 69 -24.48 21.68 2.83
C GLU A 69 -24.76 22.42 4.14
N GLU A 70 -25.99 22.30 4.65
CA GLU A 70 -26.41 22.86 5.96
C GLU A 70 -25.58 22.33 7.15
N ASN A 71 -24.98 21.15 7.02
CA ASN A 71 -24.20 20.48 8.06
C ASN A 71 -22.70 20.57 7.80
N LEU A 72 -22.26 21.30 6.78
CA LEU A 72 -20.87 21.34 6.32
C LEU A 72 -19.93 21.85 7.42
N GLU A 73 -20.26 22.98 8.06
CA GLU A 73 -19.44 23.57 9.11
C GLU A 73 -19.27 22.62 10.31
N ALA A 74 -20.39 22.07 10.81
CA ALA A 74 -20.40 21.10 11.88
C ALA A 74 -19.66 19.80 11.50
N HIS A 75 -19.73 19.39 10.23
CA HIS A 75 -18.99 18.24 9.73
C HIS A 75 -17.49 18.47 9.74
N VAL A 76 -17.00 19.61 9.25
CA VAL A 76 -15.55 19.87 9.13
C VAL A 76 -14.85 19.70 10.48
N GLY A 77 -15.46 20.12 11.59
CA GLY A 77 -14.93 19.90 12.94
C GLY A 77 -14.82 18.42 13.35
N LYS A 78 -15.73 17.56 12.89
CA LYS A 78 -15.76 16.12 13.20
C LYS A 78 -15.22 15.21 12.10
N CYS A 79 -14.76 15.77 10.98
CA CYS A 79 -14.25 15.02 9.84
C CYS A 79 -13.11 14.08 10.27
N PRO A 80 -13.21 12.76 10.00
CA PRO A 80 -12.18 11.79 10.38
C PRO A 80 -10.81 12.13 9.79
N LEU A 81 -10.76 12.56 8.51
CA LEU A 81 -9.51 12.93 7.86
C LEU A 81 -8.88 14.16 8.52
N LYS A 82 -9.68 15.18 8.88
CA LYS A 82 -9.18 16.35 9.61
C LYS A 82 -8.52 15.95 10.93
N LYS A 83 -9.18 15.11 11.72
CA LYS A 83 -8.65 14.61 12.99
C LYS A 83 -7.38 13.79 12.80
N GLN A 84 -7.36 12.92 11.79
CA GLN A 84 -6.19 12.11 11.47
C GLN A 84 -4.99 12.97 11.06
N VAL A 85 -5.21 13.97 10.20
CA VAL A 85 -4.16 14.92 9.79
C VAL A 85 -3.67 15.73 10.97
N ALA A 86 -4.55 16.23 11.83
CA ALA A 86 -4.17 16.96 13.04
C ALA A 86 -3.33 16.09 13.99
N ALA A 87 -3.78 14.87 14.27
CA ALA A 87 -3.06 13.93 15.13
C ALA A 87 -1.68 13.55 14.56
N LEU A 88 -1.59 13.36 13.24
CA LEU A 88 -0.34 13.08 12.54
C LEU A 88 0.61 14.30 12.58
N THR A 89 0.07 15.50 12.33
CA THR A 89 0.86 16.75 12.31
C THR A 89 1.37 17.13 13.69
N ALA A 90 0.67 16.72 14.75
CA ALA A 90 1.10 16.93 16.13
C ALA A 90 2.26 16.01 16.57
N GLN A 91 2.63 15.00 15.77
CA GLN A 91 3.72 14.10 16.14
C GLN A 91 5.08 14.80 16.01
N PRO A 92 5.98 14.72 17.02
CA PRO A 92 7.29 15.37 16.97
C PRO A 92 8.17 14.94 15.78
N TYR A 93 7.95 13.72 15.29
CA TYR A 93 8.68 13.11 14.19
C TYR A 93 8.02 13.33 12.82
N TYR A 94 6.88 14.03 12.76
CA TYR A 94 6.21 14.30 11.49
C TYR A 94 6.69 15.61 10.89
N SER A 95 7.19 15.53 9.66
CA SER A 95 7.43 16.68 8.80
C SER A 95 6.79 16.43 7.45
N LYS A 96 5.80 17.27 7.11
CA LYS A 96 5.05 17.12 5.85
C LYS A 96 6.00 17.36 4.66
N GLY A 97 6.15 16.34 3.83
CA GLY A 97 6.96 16.45 2.61
C GLY A 97 8.46 16.28 2.80
N ILE A 98 8.93 15.80 3.96
CA ILE A 98 10.37 15.60 4.23
C ILE A 98 11.08 14.71 3.20
N ASN A 99 10.37 13.72 2.63
CA ASN A 99 10.87 12.82 1.59
C ASN A 99 10.42 13.21 0.17
N SER A 100 9.85 14.40 -0.02
CA SER A 100 9.32 14.84 -1.31
C SER A 100 10.35 15.50 -2.22
N GLY A 101 11.61 15.64 -1.76
CA GLY A 101 12.65 16.41 -2.44
C GLY A 101 12.50 17.92 -2.19
N THR A 102 13.51 18.71 -2.59
CA THR A 102 13.42 20.17 -2.51
C THR A 102 12.31 20.67 -3.46
N PRO A 103 11.49 21.64 -3.05
CA PRO A 103 10.47 22.26 -3.90
C PRO A 103 11.07 23.21 -4.96
N GLU A 104 12.33 23.02 -5.35
CA GLU A 104 12.94 23.84 -6.38
C GLU A 104 12.44 23.42 -7.77
N ALA A 105 11.70 24.35 -8.38
CA ALA A 105 11.29 24.41 -9.79
C ALA A 105 10.49 23.21 -10.34
N GLY A 106 9.34 22.93 -9.74
CA GLY A 106 8.30 22.16 -10.41
C GLY A 106 7.02 22.07 -9.61
N CYS A 107 5.96 22.75 -10.08
CA CYS A 107 4.58 22.35 -9.82
C CYS A 107 4.53 20.81 -9.78
N GLY A 108 4.02 20.24 -8.68
CA GLY A 108 4.01 18.79 -8.48
C GLY A 108 3.32 18.08 -9.64
N VAL A 109 4.10 17.66 -10.64
CA VAL A 109 3.56 17.11 -11.88
C VAL A 109 2.91 15.78 -11.54
N THR A 110 1.59 15.73 -11.66
CA THR A 110 0.80 14.53 -11.42
C THR A 110 1.22 13.44 -12.41
N SER A 111 1.01 12.17 -12.04
CA SER A 111 1.28 11.08 -12.98
C SER A 111 0.46 11.19 -14.27
N ALA A 112 -0.72 11.82 -14.21
CA ALA A 112 -1.54 12.09 -15.39
C ALA A 112 -0.89 13.11 -16.32
N GLU A 113 -0.37 14.21 -15.77
CA GLU A 113 0.36 15.23 -16.54
C GLU A 113 1.66 14.68 -17.14
N LYS A 114 2.40 13.85 -16.40
CA LYS A 114 3.60 13.15 -16.92
C LYS A 114 3.26 12.28 -18.13
N ARG A 115 2.18 11.49 -18.04
CA ARG A 115 1.72 10.64 -19.16
C ARG A 115 1.24 11.49 -20.34
N ALA A 116 0.46 12.53 -20.08
CA ALA A 116 -0.04 13.42 -21.12
C ALA A 116 1.10 14.14 -21.85
N ALA A 117 2.18 14.52 -21.15
CA ALA A 117 3.37 15.09 -21.78
C ALA A 117 4.03 14.13 -22.76
N VAL A 118 4.17 12.85 -22.40
CA VAL A 118 4.73 11.83 -23.31
C VAL A 118 3.79 11.57 -24.50
N TYR A 119 2.47 11.50 -24.27
CA TYR A 119 1.51 11.25 -25.35
C TYR A 119 1.31 12.41 -26.32
N ARG A 120 1.69 13.64 -25.93
CA ARG A 120 1.64 14.80 -26.82
C ARG A 120 2.83 14.90 -27.76
N LEU A 121 3.88 14.12 -27.54
CA LEU A 121 5.07 14.14 -28.41
C LEU A 121 4.71 13.62 -29.79
N THR A 122 5.19 14.31 -30.82
CA THR A 122 5.26 13.78 -32.17
C THR A 122 6.24 12.61 -32.24
N GLU A 123 6.20 11.85 -33.34
CA GLU A 123 7.11 10.72 -33.54
C GLU A 123 8.59 11.15 -33.56
N GLU A 124 8.88 12.32 -34.16
CA GLU A 124 10.23 12.89 -34.23
C GLU A 124 10.73 13.30 -32.84
N GLU A 125 9.93 14.04 -32.08
CA GLU A 125 10.27 14.46 -30.71
C GLU A 125 10.47 13.26 -29.78
N PHE A 126 9.64 12.22 -29.95
CA PHE A 126 9.81 10.98 -29.19
C PHE A 126 11.12 10.27 -29.53
N ARG A 127 11.53 10.23 -30.81
CA ARG A 127 12.84 9.68 -31.21
C ARG A 127 13.99 10.48 -30.62
N LEU A 128 13.92 11.81 -30.61
CA LEU A 128 14.93 12.67 -29.99
C LEU A 128 15.05 12.42 -28.48
N LEU A 129 13.92 12.28 -27.78
CA LEU A 129 13.89 11.94 -26.36
C LEU A 129 14.56 10.58 -26.09
N LEU A 130 14.25 9.55 -26.90
CA LEU A 130 14.89 8.25 -26.77
C LEU A 130 16.40 8.32 -27.04
N GLY A 131 16.84 9.12 -28.02
CA GLY A 131 18.25 9.38 -28.30
C GLY A 131 18.96 9.99 -27.10
N LYS A 132 18.34 11.00 -26.47
CA LYS A 132 18.85 11.63 -25.24
C LYS A 132 18.96 10.63 -24.09
N ILE A 133 17.92 9.82 -23.85
CA ILE A 133 17.94 8.78 -22.79
C ILE A 133 19.08 7.80 -23.03
N ARG A 134 19.24 7.31 -24.27
CA ARG A 134 20.32 6.39 -24.63
C ARG A 134 21.70 7.01 -24.46
N SER A 135 21.89 8.26 -24.86
CA SER A 135 23.16 8.98 -24.71
C SER A 135 23.53 9.16 -23.25
N VAL A 136 22.58 9.59 -22.40
CA VAL A 136 22.82 9.71 -20.94
C VAL A 136 23.09 8.35 -20.32
N HIS A 137 22.32 7.32 -20.69
CA HIS A 137 22.57 5.97 -20.22
C HIS A 137 23.98 5.51 -20.59
N ALA A 138 24.41 5.66 -21.84
CA ALA A 138 25.76 5.28 -22.25
C ALA A 138 26.87 6.05 -21.51
N ALA A 139 26.63 7.32 -21.17
CA ALA A 139 27.59 8.14 -20.45
C ALA A 139 27.68 7.83 -18.94
N VAL A 140 26.58 7.36 -18.33
CA VAL A 140 26.47 7.19 -16.87
C VAL A 140 26.41 5.71 -16.45
N ALA A 141 26.09 4.80 -17.37
CA ALA A 141 25.94 3.39 -17.05
C ALA A 141 27.28 2.79 -16.61
N ALA A 142 27.45 2.66 -15.30
CA ALA A 142 28.38 1.72 -14.73
C ALA A 142 27.84 0.29 -14.94
N PRO A 143 28.70 -0.70 -15.18
CA PRO A 143 28.29 -2.09 -15.16
C PRO A 143 27.62 -2.42 -13.83
N ILE A 144 26.32 -2.73 -13.86
CA ILE A 144 25.61 -3.23 -12.69
C ILE A 144 26.09 -4.67 -12.48
N ARG A 145 26.80 -4.92 -11.39
CA ARG A 145 27.22 -6.27 -11.05
C ARG A 145 26.00 -7.07 -10.62
N GLU A 146 25.69 -8.13 -11.36
CA GLU A 146 24.70 -9.10 -10.93
C GLU A 146 25.25 -9.93 -9.77
N SER A 147 24.42 -10.15 -8.74
CA SER A 147 24.78 -10.97 -7.59
C SER A 147 23.60 -11.85 -7.21
N ASN A 148 23.86 -13.16 -7.08
CA ASN A 148 22.89 -14.15 -6.63
C ASN A 148 23.55 -15.02 -5.54
N LEU A 149 23.45 -14.56 -4.29
CA LEU A 149 24.08 -15.20 -3.14
C LEU A 149 23.03 -15.86 -2.27
N ILE A 150 23.03 -17.19 -2.23
CA ILE A 150 22.19 -17.95 -1.32
C ILE A 150 23.09 -18.53 -0.24
N THR A 151 22.77 -18.25 1.02
CA THR A 151 23.58 -18.69 2.17
C THR A 151 22.90 -19.84 2.89
N ALA A 152 23.69 -20.66 3.59
CA ALA A 152 23.20 -21.84 4.29
C ALA A 152 22.09 -21.54 5.32
N ALA A 153 22.05 -20.29 5.82
CA ALA A 153 20.99 -19.83 6.72
C ALA A 153 19.59 -19.94 6.06
N CYS A 154 19.51 -19.80 4.74
CA CYS A 154 18.27 -19.84 3.95
C CYS A 154 17.93 -21.25 3.43
N ASP A 155 18.70 -22.30 3.76
CA ASP A 155 18.48 -23.66 3.23
C ASP A 155 17.11 -24.23 3.59
N LYS A 156 16.58 -23.88 4.77
CA LYS A 156 15.22 -24.26 5.21
C LYS A 156 14.13 -23.71 4.28
N TRP A 157 14.35 -22.49 3.77
CA TRP A 157 13.46 -21.84 2.81
C TRP A 157 13.59 -22.43 1.41
N MET A 158 14.82 -22.73 1.00
CA MET A 158 15.10 -23.32 -0.31
C MET A 158 14.62 -24.78 -0.43
N SER A 159 14.64 -25.54 0.66
CA SER A 159 14.18 -26.94 0.71
C SER A 159 12.66 -27.10 0.85
N GLY A 160 11.91 -26.00 0.93
CA GLY A 160 10.44 -26.03 1.05
C GLY A 160 9.93 -26.55 2.38
N GLN A 161 10.77 -26.54 3.43
CA GLN A 161 10.43 -26.97 4.79
C GLN A 161 9.68 -25.89 5.60
N VAL A 162 9.33 -24.76 4.97
CA VAL A 162 8.58 -23.65 5.57
C VAL A 162 7.07 -23.85 5.34
N ASP A 163 6.25 -23.50 6.34
CA ASP A 163 4.80 -23.76 6.34
C ASP A 163 4.12 -23.24 5.04
N ARG A 164 3.63 -24.18 4.22
CA ARG A 164 3.04 -23.96 2.88
C ARG A 164 1.66 -23.30 2.94
N LYS A 165 1.15 -22.94 4.13
CA LYS A 165 -0.11 -22.18 4.30
C LYS A 165 -0.11 -20.82 3.61
N MET A 166 1.05 -20.32 3.22
CA MET A 166 1.16 -19.02 2.58
C MET A 166 1.20 -19.16 1.04
N PRO A 167 0.44 -18.36 0.25
CA PRO A 167 0.52 -18.35 -1.20
C PRO A 167 1.87 -17.76 -1.60
N TYR A 168 2.89 -18.60 -1.62
CA TYR A 168 4.29 -18.22 -1.80
C TYR A 168 4.86 -19.08 -2.92
N GLN A 169 5.30 -18.42 -4.00
CA GLN A 169 5.83 -19.08 -5.20
C GLN A 169 7.36 -19.17 -5.10
N GLU A 170 7.95 -20.26 -5.56
CA GLU A 170 9.39 -20.58 -5.46
C GLU A 170 10.31 -19.46 -5.99
N ARG A 171 9.92 -18.77 -7.07
CA ARG A 171 10.66 -17.62 -7.60
C ARG A 171 10.85 -16.47 -6.61
N HIS A 172 9.89 -16.27 -5.70
CA HIS A 172 10.02 -15.27 -4.65
C HIS A 172 10.98 -15.74 -3.54
N VAL A 173 11.03 -17.05 -3.25
CA VAL A 173 11.97 -17.63 -2.28
C VAL A 173 13.40 -17.33 -2.67
N ALA A 174 13.78 -17.67 -3.92
CA ALA A 174 15.14 -17.46 -4.41
C ALA A 174 15.52 -15.97 -4.41
N GLN A 175 14.57 -15.08 -4.74
CA GLN A 175 14.78 -13.64 -4.68
C GLN A 175 15.05 -13.17 -3.25
N GLN A 176 14.23 -13.59 -2.27
CA GLN A 176 14.42 -13.17 -0.87
C GLN A 176 15.72 -13.76 -0.30
N ALA A 177 16.01 -15.02 -0.58
CA ALA A 177 17.25 -15.67 -0.15
C ALA A 177 18.48 -14.94 -0.73
N SER A 178 18.42 -14.54 -2.00
CA SER A 178 19.48 -13.74 -2.64
C SER A 178 19.67 -12.36 -2.00
N ILE A 179 18.58 -11.65 -1.70
CA ILE A 179 18.64 -10.36 -1.00
C ILE A 179 19.34 -10.53 0.35
N VAL A 180 18.89 -11.51 1.14
CA VAL A 180 19.42 -11.80 2.47
C VAL A 180 20.88 -12.24 2.41
N GLY A 181 21.27 -13.08 1.45
CA GLY A 181 22.66 -13.50 1.30
C GLY A 181 23.59 -12.37 0.88
N ASN A 182 23.11 -11.42 0.07
CA ASN A 182 23.84 -10.19 -0.19
C ASN A 182 23.96 -9.32 1.07
N MET A 183 22.89 -9.16 1.85
CA MET A 183 22.94 -8.42 3.12
C MET A 183 23.98 -9.03 4.09
N GLU A 184 24.08 -10.36 4.15
CA GLU A 184 25.13 -11.06 4.90
C GLU A 184 26.53 -10.73 4.33
N ALA A 185 26.72 -10.83 3.01
CA ALA A 185 28.00 -10.54 2.37
C ALA A 185 28.48 -9.08 2.56
N PHE A 186 27.54 -8.14 2.68
CA PHE A 186 27.83 -6.73 3.00
C PHE A 186 27.99 -6.47 4.51
N GLY A 187 27.89 -7.50 5.36
CA GLY A 187 28.04 -7.37 6.82
C GLY A 187 26.86 -6.67 7.50
N LEU A 188 25.70 -6.59 6.84
CA LEU A 188 24.49 -5.97 7.40
C LEU A 188 23.74 -6.92 8.35
N LEU A 189 23.98 -8.23 8.24
CA LEU A 189 23.37 -9.25 9.08
C LEU A 189 24.44 -9.90 9.95
N GLN A 190 24.24 -9.86 11.26
CA GLN A 190 25.08 -10.61 12.20
C GLN A 190 24.42 -11.97 12.44
N LYS A 191 25.18 -13.05 12.28
CA LYS A 191 24.74 -14.36 12.79
C LYS A 191 24.69 -14.26 14.31
N ALA A 192 23.59 -14.68 14.91
CA ALA A 192 23.53 -14.85 16.36
C ALA A 192 24.68 -15.81 16.76
N SER A 193 25.66 -15.30 17.50
CA SER A 193 26.74 -16.14 18.04
C SER A 193 26.11 -17.13 19.01
N HIS A 194 26.20 -18.42 18.67
CA HIS A 194 25.84 -19.53 19.55
C HIS A 194 26.94 -19.77 20.61
N GLU A 195 27.53 -18.70 21.15
CA GLU A 195 28.41 -18.79 22.31
C GLU A 195 27.65 -18.28 23.52
N VAL A 196 26.98 -19.24 24.17
CA VAL A 196 26.54 -19.07 25.56
C VAL A 196 27.80 -19.22 26.40
N VAL A 197 28.52 -18.12 26.60
CA VAL A 197 29.45 -18.04 27.73
C VAL A 197 28.61 -17.74 28.96
N ASP A 198 28.67 -18.67 29.89
CA ASP A 198 28.00 -18.62 31.19
C ASP A 198 28.40 -17.33 31.93
N GLY A 199 27.42 -16.52 32.31
CA GLY A 199 27.63 -15.32 33.13
C GLY A 199 27.67 -13.99 32.36
N GLU A 200 26.66 -13.16 32.67
CA GLU A 200 26.63 -11.70 32.57
C GLU A 200 26.57 -11.05 31.17
N ASN A 201 25.38 -10.50 30.89
CA ASN A 201 25.07 -9.54 29.83
C ASN A 201 25.31 -10.02 28.40
N ALA A 202 24.54 -11.03 28.00
CA ALA A 202 24.22 -11.30 26.60
C ALA A 202 23.46 -10.09 26.01
N ALA A 203 24.21 -9.07 25.61
CA ALA A 203 23.77 -8.11 24.60
C ALA A 203 23.67 -8.86 23.26
N VAL A 204 22.70 -9.80 23.18
CA VAL A 204 22.19 -10.33 21.92
C VAL A 204 21.88 -9.10 21.09
N SER A 205 22.62 -8.93 19.98
CA SER A 205 22.55 -7.69 19.22
C SER A 205 21.09 -7.38 18.96
N ALA A 206 20.64 -6.22 19.44
CA ALA A 206 19.26 -5.78 19.34
C ALA A 206 18.96 -5.32 17.91
N GLN A 207 19.42 -6.10 16.91
CA GLN A 207 19.27 -5.80 15.51
C GLN A 207 17.78 -5.60 15.24
N ALA A 208 17.43 -4.38 14.84
CA ALA A 208 16.08 -4.00 14.48
C ALA A 208 16.00 -3.83 12.97
N VAL A 209 14.94 -4.39 12.36
CA VAL A 209 14.69 -4.29 10.92
C VAL A 209 13.41 -3.50 10.70
N VAL A 210 13.49 -2.51 9.81
CA VAL A 210 12.33 -1.76 9.34
C VAL A 210 12.15 -2.03 7.85
N GLU A 211 11.10 -2.77 7.48
CA GLU A 211 10.79 -3.08 6.09
C GLU A 211 9.77 -2.07 5.53
N PHE A 212 10.22 -1.22 4.61
CA PHE A 212 9.35 -0.28 3.89
C PHE A 212 8.72 -0.93 2.67
N GLY A 213 7.42 -0.75 2.49
CA GLY A 213 6.67 -1.41 1.42
C GLY A 213 6.58 -2.92 1.65
N ALA A 214 6.48 -3.34 2.91
CA ALA A 214 6.59 -4.74 3.31
C ALA A 214 5.56 -5.66 2.65
N GLY A 215 4.41 -5.12 2.19
CA GLY A 215 3.35 -5.92 1.61
C GLY A 215 2.86 -7.01 2.55
N ARG A 216 3.34 -8.24 2.34
CA ARG A 216 3.03 -9.43 3.16
C ARG A 216 4.12 -9.80 4.17
N GLY A 217 5.23 -9.07 4.22
CA GLY A 217 6.33 -9.27 5.17
C GLY A 217 7.22 -10.48 4.88
N TYR A 218 7.33 -10.90 3.62
CA TYR A 218 8.07 -12.12 3.27
C TYR A 218 9.58 -11.99 3.53
N LEU A 219 10.19 -10.85 3.18
CA LEU A 219 11.62 -10.63 3.43
C LEU A 219 11.91 -10.65 4.93
N THR A 220 11.11 -9.93 5.70
CA THR A 220 11.15 -9.98 7.16
C THR A 220 11.04 -11.40 7.70
N GLN A 221 10.12 -12.23 7.20
CA GLN A 221 10.00 -13.61 7.69
C GLN A 221 11.28 -14.42 7.45
N VAL A 222 11.93 -14.25 6.28
CA VAL A 222 13.24 -14.88 6.01
C VAL A 222 14.28 -14.39 7.03
N LEU A 223 14.31 -13.10 7.34
CA LEU A 223 15.24 -12.53 8.32
C LEU A 223 15.00 -13.06 9.75
N VAL A 224 13.74 -13.19 10.17
CA VAL A 224 13.36 -13.78 11.46
C VAL A 224 13.80 -15.24 11.54
N ASP A 225 13.46 -16.03 10.52
CA ASP A 225 13.69 -17.47 10.52
C ASP A 225 15.18 -17.84 10.38
N CYS A 226 15.94 -17.07 9.59
CA CYS A 226 17.32 -17.40 9.25
C CYS A 226 18.34 -16.72 10.19
N TYR A 227 18.00 -15.57 10.79
CA TYR A 227 18.93 -14.77 11.62
C TYR A 227 18.41 -14.50 13.03
N GLY A 228 17.20 -14.97 13.39
CA GLY A 228 16.66 -14.83 14.74
C GLY A 228 16.32 -13.40 15.13
N ILE A 229 16.15 -12.50 14.15
CA ILE A 229 15.83 -11.09 14.38
C ILE A 229 14.44 -10.99 15.03
N ARG A 230 14.36 -10.33 16.20
CA ARG A 230 13.11 -10.20 16.97
C ARG A 230 12.48 -8.81 16.89
N ASN A 231 13.31 -7.77 16.70
CA ASN A 231 12.85 -6.39 16.65
C ASN A 231 12.49 -6.04 15.20
N VAL A 232 11.22 -6.18 14.84
CA VAL A 232 10.77 -6.04 13.45
C VAL A 232 9.65 -5.02 13.34
N PHE A 233 9.78 -4.12 12.38
CA PHE A 233 8.78 -3.10 12.06
C PHE A 233 8.41 -3.17 10.57
N LEU A 234 7.13 -3.39 10.28
CA LEU A 234 6.61 -3.43 8.92
C LEU A 234 5.91 -2.12 8.59
N VAL A 235 6.37 -1.43 7.55
CA VAL A 235 5.82 -0.14 7.13
C VAL A 235 5.16 -0.30 5.76
N GLU A 236 3.85 -0.04 5.66
CA GLU A 236 3.08 -0.14 4.42
C GLU A 236 2.01 0.97 4.35
N ARG A 237 1.70 1.44 3.13
CA ARG A 237 0.76 2.55 2.88
C ARG A 237 -0.70 2.18 3.18
N ARG A 238 -1.04 0.89 3.10
CA ARG A 238 -2.35 0.35 3.44
C ARG A 238 -2.18 -0.99 4.10
N SER A 239 -2.88 -1.23 5.19
CA SER A 239 -3.04 -2.59 5.71
C SER A 239 -3.66 -3.43 4.59
N TYR A 240 -2.87 -4.26 3.91
CA TYR A 240 -3.43 -5.39 3.20
C TYR A 240 -4.19 -6.14 4.28
N LYS A 241 -5.52 -6.13 4.20
CA LYS A 241 -6.35 -6.90 5.14
C LYS A 241 -5.68 -8.26 5.26
N LEU A 242 -5.13 -8.56 6.43
CA LEU A 242 -5.00 -9.93 6.89
C LEU A 242 -6.42 -10.46 6.78
N LYS A 243 -6.73 -11.09 5.65
CA LYS A 243 -7.88 -11.97 5.56
C LYS A 243 -7.47 -13.11 6.48
N VAL A 244 -7.73 -12.93 7.77
CA VAL A 244 -8.02 -14.05 8.64
C VAL A 244 -9.12 -14.80 7.89
N SER A 245 -8.77 -15.95 7.36
CA SER A 245 -9.75 -16.90 6.89
C SER A 245 -10.67 -17.13 8.07
N ASN A 246 -11.86 -16.52 8.04
CA ASN A 246 -12.98 -17.00 8.82
C ASN A 246 -13.29 -18.39 8.24
N SER A 247 -12.57 -19.40 8.73
CA SER A 247 -13.03 -20.77 8.62
C SER A 247 -14.37 -20.83 9.34
N LYS A 248 -15.41 -21.08 8.56
CA LYS A 248 -16.62 -21.72 9.08
C LYS A 248 -16.30 -23.17 9.38
#